data_AF-C7N370-F1
#
_entry.id   AF-C7N370-F1
#
_cell.length_a   1.000
_cell.length_b   1.000
_cell.length_c   1.000
_cell.angle_alpha   90.00
_cell.angle_beta   90.00
_cell.angle_gamma   90.00
#
_symmetry.space_group_name_H-M   'P 1'
#
loop_
_entity.id
_entity.type
_entity.pdbx_description
1 polymer ?
#
loop_
_entity_poly.entity_id
_entity_poly.type
_entity_poly.pdbx_seq_one_letter_code
_entity_poly.pdbx_strand_id
1 'polypeptide(L)'
;MLALRVVIEGLGLGFLLWLVCAAGIRNGAVGMVHLYGQDVQDRVVALGLTTAEAIRRRGIAFRSLCLPGYIIYVLTCVYAFNGAHGFFAGFWQMFAILSIMNLIDRLLIDDYWVGRTDAWIIPGTEDLRPYITVQDKKQKWVMGTVGMAAVSALLAGVMCLFVG
;
A
#
# COMPACT_ATOMS: atom_id res chain seq x y z
N MET A 1 23.65 -11.78 -6.00
CA MET A 1 23.62 -11.12 -4.67
C MET A 1 22.62 -9.95 -4.63
N LEU A 2 22.65 -9.02 -5.60
CA LEU A 2 21.70 -7.88 -5.65
C LEU A 2 20.23 -8.30 -5.77
N ALA A 3 19.89 -9.24 -6.66
CA ALA A 3 18.50 -9.70 -6.83
C ALA A 3 17.89 -10.25 -5.53
N LEU A 4 18.67 -11.01 -4.75
CA LEU A 4 18.22 -11.51 -3.44
C LEU A 4 17.99 -10.37 -2.45
N ARG A 5 18.85 -9.34 -2.44
CA ARG A 5 18.66 -8.15 -1.58
C ARG A 5 17.37 -7.42 -1.93
N VAL A 6 17.14 -7.14 -3.21
CA VAL A 6 15.90 -6.51 -3.71
C VAL A 6 14.66 -7.31 -3.31
N VAL A 7 14.73 -8.64 -3.38
CA VAL A 7 13.63 -9.50 -2.90
C VAL A 7 13.41 -9.36 -1.41
N ILE A 8 14.47 -9.40 -0.60
CA ILE A 8 14.39 -9.22 0.86
C ILE A 8 13.85 -7.83 1.23
N GLU A 9 14.27 -6.79 0.52
CA GLU A 9 13.79 -5.41 0.71
C GLU A 9 12.32 -5.26 0.32
N GLY A 10 11.88 -5.90 -0.77
CA GLY A 10 10.47 -5.99 -1.15
C GLY A 10 9.62 -6.73 -0.11
N LEU A 11 10.12 -7.86 0.41
CA LEU A 11 9.48 -8.60 1.50
C LEU A 11 9.42 -7.77 2.79
N GLY A 12 10.49 -7.03 3.10
CA GLY A 12 10.56 -6.13 4.26
C GLY A 12 9.54 -5.00 4.18
N LEU A 13 9.39 -4.37 3.01
CA LEU A 13 8.35 -3.36 2.78
C LEU A 13 6.94 -3.95 2.88
N GLY A 14 6.72 -5.16 2.34
CA GLY A 14 5.45 -5.88 2.49
C GLY A 14 5.12 -6.23 3.95
N PHE A 15 6.13 -6.60 4.74
CA PHE A 15 5.96 -6.83 6.18
C PHE A 15 5.60 -5.53 6.93
N LEU A 16 6.24 -4.41 6.58
CA LEU A 16 5.89 -3.10 7.15
C LEU A 16 4.44 -2.72 6.84
N LEU A 17 4.00 -2.93 5.59
CA LEU A 17 2.60 -2.73 5.19
C LEU A 17 1.65 -3.60 6.03
N TRP A 18 1.97 -4.88 6.19
CA TRP A 18 1.18 -5.77 7.03
C TRP A 18 1.07 -5.28 8.48
N LEU A 19 2.18 -4.82 9.08
CA LEU A 19 2.19 -4.25 10.44
C LEU A 19 1.31 -3.01 10.56
N VAL A 20 1.39 -2.10 9.58
CA VAL A 20 0.56 -0.89 9.54
C VAL A 20 -0.92 -1.26 9.47
N CYS A 21 -1.28 -2.20 8.60
CA CYS A 21 -2.64 -2.72 8.49
C CYS A 21 -3.11 -3.38 9.79
N ALA A 22 -2.28 -4.21 10.43
CA ALA A 22 -2.58 -4.88 11.70
C ALA A 22 -2.78 -3.89 12.84
N ALA A 23 -1.93 -2.87 12.94
CA ALA A 23 -2.08 -1.79 13.91
C ALA A 23 -3.34 -0.95 13.63
N GLY A 24 -3.71 -0.78 12.37
CA GLY A 24 -4.91 -0.04 11.95
C GLY A 24 -6.22 -0.71 12.37
N ILE A 25 -6.28 -2.04 12.30
CA ILE A 25 -7.49 -2.81 12.66
C ILE A 25 -7.51 -3.30 14.12
N ARG A 26 -6.50 -2.95 14.94
CA ARG A 26 -6.39 -3.44 16.34
C ARG A 26 -7.62 -3.15 17.21
N ASN A 27 -8.37 -2.09 16.88
CA ASN A 27 -9.61 -1.68 17.55
C ASN A 27 -10.84 -1.87 16.64
N GLY A 28 -10.77 -2.82 15.70
CA GLY A 28 -11.80 -3.10 14.70
C GLY A 28 -11.55 -2.44 13.34
N ALA A 29 -12.24 -2.95 12.31
CA ALA A 29 -12.06 -2.55 10.92
C ALA A 29 -12.56 -1.12 10.59
N VAL A 30 -13.39 -0.52 11.46
CA VAL A 30 -13.89 0.86 11.31
C VAL A 30 -12.75 1.89 11.21
N GLY A 31 -11.61 1.62 11.85
CA GLY A 31 -10.39 2.44 11.75
C GLY A 31 -9.88 2.62 10.32
N MET A 32 -10.10 1.60 9.49
CA MET A 32 -9.56 1.47 8.14
C MET A 32 -10.61 1.64 7.04
N VAL A 33 -11.84 2.06 7.39
CA VAL A 33 -12.94 2.24 6.42
C VAL A 33 -12.62 3.21 5.28
N HIS A 34 -11.68 4.12 5.49
CA HIS A 34 -11.17 5.05 4.48
C HIS A 34 -10.48 4.37 3.28
N LEU A 35 -10.18 3.06 3.40
CA LEU A 35 -9.64 2.22 2.32
C LEU A 35 -10.75 1.57 1.46
N TYR A 36 -12.00 1.56 1.94
CA TYR A 36 -13.14 0.97 1.21
C TYR A 36 -13.84 1.99 0.31
N GLY A 37 -14.71 1.48 -0.57
CA GLY A 37 -15.57 2.29 -1.45
C GLY A 37 -16.51 3.21 -0.68
N GLN A 38 -17.07 4.20 -1.39
CA GLN A 38 -17.98 5.18 -0.78
C GLN A 38 -19.27 4.57 -0.24
N ASP A 39 -19.76 3.51 -0.89
CA ASP A 39 -20.90 2.72 -0.43
C ASP A 39 -20.71 2.18 1.00
N VAL A 40 -19.52 1.64 1.30
CA VAL A 40 -19.18 1.16 2.64
C VAL A 40 -19.00 2.35 3.60
N GLN A 41 -18.34 3.43 3.16
CA GLN A 41 -18.16 4.61 4.00
C GLN A 41 -19.50 5.24 4.40
N ASP A 42 -20.41 5.42 3.46
CA ASP A 42 -21.75 5.97 3.67
C ASP A 42 -22.57 5.08 4.60
N ARG A 43 -22.49 3.75 4.43
CA ARG A 43 -23.17 2.80 5.32
C ARG A 43 -22.66 2.90 6.75
N VAL A 44 -21.34 2.96 6.95
CA VAL A 44 -20.73 3.05 8.29
C VAL A 44 -21.06 4.39 8.96
N VAL A 45 -21.22 5.47 8.18
CA VAL A 45 -21.73 6.76 8.68
C VAL A 45 -23.21 6.66 9.05
N ALA A 46 -24.05 6.03 8.22
CA ALA A 46 -25.47 5.84 8.49
C ALA A 46 -25.74 4.97 9.74
N LEU A 47 -24.86 4.00 10.01
CA LEU A 47 -24.89 3.17 11.23
C LEU A 47 -24.38 3.91 12.48
N GLY A 48 -23.91 5.15 12.35
CA GLY A 48 -23.38 5.94 13.47
C GLY A 48 -22.03 5.44 14.02
N LEU A 49 -21.34 4.56 13.29
CA LEU A 49 -20.06 3.98 13.73
C LEU A 49 -18.90 4.98 13.60
N THR A 50 -19.03 5.95 12.68
CA THR A 50 -18.07 7.05 12.50
C THR A 50 -18.70 8.22 11.73
N THR A 51 -17.95 9.30 11.50
CA THR A 51 -18.39 10.45 10.69
C THR A 51 -17.55 10.56 9.43
N ALA A 52 -18.13 11.11 8.35
CA ALA A 52 -17.41 11.34 7.09
C ALA A 52 -16.13 12.18 7.29
N GLU A 53 -16.18 13.15 8.21
CA GLU A 53 -15.02 13.97 8.55
C GLU A 53 -13.92 13.16 9.27
N ALA A 54 -14.29 12.26 10.19
CA ALA A 54 -13.34 11.38 10.86
C ALA A 54 -12.70 10.40 9.88
N ILE A 55 -13.46 9.84 8.93
CA ILE A 55 -12.93 8.98 7.85
C ILE A 55 -11.90 9.75 7.02
N ARG A 56 -12.26 10.96 6.57
CA ARG A 56 -11.37 11.82 5.79
C ARG A 56 -10.08 12.13 6.55
N ARG A 57 -10.18 12.53 7.82
CA ARG A 57 -9.03 12.86 8.66
C ARG A 57 -8.10 11.67 8.86
N ARG A 58 -8.66 10.47 9.11
CA ARG A 58 -7.89 9.22 9.21
C ARG A 58 -7.20 8.86 7.90
N GLY A 59 -7.90 8.98 6.77
CA GLY A 59 -7.30 8.71 5.46
C GLY A 59 -6.18 9.67 5.09
N ILE A 60 -6.30 10.96 5.43
CA ILE A 60 -5.21 11.93 5.26
C ILE A 60 -4.03 11.57 6.15
N ALA A 61 -4.26 11.31 7.44
CA ALA A 61 -3.21 10.93 8.38
C ALA A 61 -2.46 9.68 7.90
N PHE A 62 -3.19 8.64 7.47
CA PHE A 62 -2.64 7.41 6.94
C PHE A 62 -1.73 7.67 5.73
N ARG A 63 -2.22 8.42 4.74
CA ARG A 63 -1.43 8.78 3.54
C ARG A 63 -0.21 9.62 3.89
N SER A 64 -0.35 10.59 4.81
CA SER A 64 0.74 11.48 5.23
C SER A 64 1.85 10.76 5.98
N LEU A 65 1.55 9.62 6.62
CA LEU A 65 2.54 8.80 7.31
C LEU A 65 3.13 7.73 6.38
N CYS A 66 2.27 6.95 5.70
CA CYS A 66 2.71 5.79 4.93
C CYS A 66 3.47 6.17 3.67
N LEU A 67 3.01 7.18 2.92
CA LEU A 67 3.62 7.51 1.63
C LEU A 67 5.06 8.04 1.79
N PRO A 68 5.36 9.01 2.68
CA PRO A 68 6.74 9.39 2.94
C PRO A 68 7.58 8.24 3.50
N GLY A 69 7.00 7.42 4.38
CA GLY A 69 7.69 6.25 4.93
C GLY A 69 8.14 5.26 3.84
N TYR A 70 7.29 4.98 2.86
CA TYR A 70 7.62 4.08 1.74
C TYR A 70 8.68 4.68 0.82
N ILE A 71 8.60 5.99 0.53
CA ILE A 71 9.62 6.69 -0.26
C ILE A 71 10.97 6.61 0.45
N ILE A 72 11.03 6.95 1.74
CA ILE A 72 12.27 6.91 2.54
C ILE A 72 12.85 5.49 2.56
N TYR A 73 12.01 4.48 2.81
CA TYR A 73 12.43 3.08 2.84
C TYR A 73 13.08 2.67 1.53
N VAL A 74 12.37 2.87 0.41
CA VAL A 74 12.81 2.44 -0.92
C VAL A 74 14.09 3.17 -1.35
N LEU A 75 14.18 4.49 -1.11
CA LEU A 75 15.39 5.25 -1.41
C LEU A 75 16.60 4.79 -0.58
N THR A 76 16.38 4.49 0.70
CA THR A 76 17.45 4.01 1.60
C THR A 76 17.97 2.64 1.14
N CYS A 77 17.09 1.70 0.84
CA CYS A 77 17.47 0.40 0.28
C CYS A 77 18.31 0.54 -0.99
N VAL A 78 17.81 1.31 -1.96
CA VAL A 78 18.41 1.38 -3.29
C VAL A 78 19.72 2.16 -3.31
N TYR A 79 19.79 3.32 -2.66
CA TYR A 79 20.95 4.21 -2.76
C TYR A 79 21.91 4.09 -1.58
N ALA A 80 21.43 3.86 -0.35
CA ALA A 80 22.31 3.76 0.81
C ALA A 80 22.85 2.33 1.02
N PHE A 81 22.03 1.30 0.85
CA PHE A 81 22.45 -0.09 1.09
C PHE A 81 22.95 -0.81 -0.16
N ASN A 82 22.30 -0.59 -1.31
CA ASN A 82 22.69 -1.23 -2.57
C ASN A 82 23.65 -0.39 -3.41
N GLY A 83 23.81 0.91 -3.09
CA GLY A 83 24.74 1.79 -3.79
C GLY A 83 24.43 1.95 -5.28
N ALA A 84 23.14 2.03 -5.64
CA ALA A 84 22.74 2.18 -7.03
C ALA A 84 23.25 3.51 -7.62
N HIS A 85 23.89 3.43 -8.78
CA HIS A 85 24.34 4.60 -9.55
C HIS A 85 23.65 4.64 -10.92
N GLY A 86 23.26 5.85 -11.33
CA GLY A 86 22.54 6.10 -12.57
C GLY A 86 21.06 5.70 -12.54
N PHE A 87 20.33 6.24 -13.52
CA PHE A 87 18.87 6.15 -13.59
C PHE A 87 18.34 4.70 -13.62
N PHE A 88 18.85 3.86 -14.52
CA PHE A 88 18.29 2.52 -14.75
C PHE A 88 18.47 1.59 -13.56
N ALA A 89 19.63 1.66 -12.88
CA ALA A 89 19.88 0.85 -11.69
C ALA A 89 18.92 1.23 -10.55
N GLY A 90 18.73 2.53 -10.32
CA GLY A 90 17.77 3.04 -9.36
C GLY A 90 16.34 2.65 -9.70
N PHE A 91 15.91 2.90 -10.94
CA PHE A 91 14.57 2.61 -11.43
C PHE A 91 14.18 1.14 -11.22
N TRP A 92 15.00 0.20 -11.71
CA TRP A 92 14.64 -1.22 -11.68
C TRP A 92 14.61 -1.79 -10.27
N GLN A 93 15.52 -1.35 -9.39
CA GLN A 93 15.49 -1.79 -7.99
C GLN A 93 14.24 -1.27 -7.27
N MET A 94 13.93 0.02 -7.40
CA MET A 94 12.72 0.61 -6.77
C MET A 94 11.45 -0.02 -7.32
N PHE A 95 11.36 -0.19 -8.64
CA PHE A 95 10.21 -0.81 -9.29
C PHE A 95 10.01 -2.25 -8.83
N ALA A 96 11.09 -3.02 -8.67
CA ALA A 96 11.03 -4.40 -8.17
C ALA A 96 10.60 -4.46 -6.70
N ILE A 97 11.17 -3.64 -5.80
CA ILE A 97 10.79 -3.59 -4.38
C ILE A 97 9.30 -3.27 -4.24
N LEU A 98 8.84 -2.22 -4.93
CA LEU A 98 7.43 -1.81 -4.92
C LEU A 98 6.52 -2.89 -5.51
N SER A 99 6.94 -3.56 -6.59
CA SER A 99 6.17 -4.65 -7.21
C SER A 99 6.01 -5.84 -6.26
N ILE A 100 7.06 -6.23 -5.53
CA ILE A 100 7.00 -7.32 -4.55
C ILE A 100 6.06 -6.96 -3.40
N MET A 101 6.18 -5.76 -2.83
CA MET A 101 5.24 -5.27 -1.80
C MET A 101 3.80 -5.29 -2.33
N ASN A 102 3.59 -4.85 -3.56
CA ASN A 102 2.27 -4.82 -4.18
C ASN A 102 1.70 -6.22 -4.48
N LEU A 103 2.54 -7.22 -4.72
CA LEU A 103 2.09 -8.63 -4.78
C LEU A 103 1.64 -9.14 -3.41
N ILE A 104 2.39 -8.80 -2.35
CA ILE A 104 2.04 -9.13 -0.96
C ILE A 104 0.70 -8.47 -0.59
N ASP A 105 0.55 -7.18 -0.89
CA ASP A 105 -0.69 -6.44 -0.64
C ASP A 105 -1.88 -7.13 -1.31
N ARG A 106 -1.79 -7.41 -2.60
CA ARG A 106 -2.94 -7.95 -3.35
C ARG A 106 -3.28 -9.39 -2.97
N LEU A 107 -2.27 -10.25 -2.84
CA LEU A 107 -2.50 -11.68 -2.63
C LEU A 107 -2.72 -12.02 -1.16
N LEU A 108 -1.93 -11.42 -0.25
CA LEU A 108 -1.97 -11.74 1.17
C LEU A 108 -2.92 -10.81 1.92
N ILE A 109 -2.87 -9.51 1.69
CA ILE A 109 -3.70 -8.54 2.43
C ILE A 109 -5.10 -8.49 1.83
N ASP A 110 -5.26 -8.05 0.58
CA ASP A 110 -6.56 -7.87 -0.08
C ASP A 110 -7.30 -9.21 -0.29
N ASP A 111 -6.66 -10.21 -0.91
CA ASP A 111 -7.35 -11.46 -1.27
C ASP A 111 -7.53 -12.42 -0.10
N TYR A 112 -6.48 -12.69 0.66
CA TYR A 112 -6.54 -13.67 1.75
C TYR A 112 -7.06 -13.04 3.05
N TRP A 113 -6.40 -12.00 3.57
CA TRP A 113 -6.71 -11.47 4.89
C TRP A 113 -8.03 -10.70 4.92
N VAL A 114 -8.24 -9.75 4.00
CA VAL A 114 -9.48 -9.00 3.87
C VAL A 114 -10.59 -9.87 3.27
N GLY A 115 -10.27 -10.63 2.22
CA GLY A 115 -11.27 -11.39 1.47
C GLY A 115 -11.72 -12.71 2.10
N ARG A 116 -10.91 -13.36 2.95
CA ARG A 116 -11.22 -14.70 3.50
C ARG A 116 -11.21 -14.81 5.02
N THR A 117 -10.91 -13.74 5.74
CA THR A 117 -10.97 -13.74 7.21
C THR A 117 -11.97 -12.72 7.74
N ASP A 118 -12.42 -12.92 8.97
CA ASP A 118 -13.39 -12.02 9.60
C ASP A 118 -12.74 -10.76 10.21
N ALA A 119 -11.41 -10.65 10.15
CA ALA A 119 -10.66 -9.56 10.79
C ALA A 119 -11.02 -8.15 10.25
N TRP A 120 -11.50 -8.09 9.01
CA TRP A 120 -11.76 -6.86 8.27
C TRP A 120 -13.26 -6.56 8.08
N ILE A 121 -14.13 -7.38 8.65
CA ILE A 121 -15.57 -7.20 8.58
C ILE A 121 -15.97 -6.03 9.48
N ILE A 122 -16.73 -5.08 8.92
CA ILE A 122 -17.38 -4.03 9.70
C ILE A 122 -18.83 -4.47 9.97
N PRO A 123 -19.26 -4.54 11.24
CA PRO A 123 -20.63 -4.94 11.58
C PRO A 123 -21.68 -4.09 10.84
N GLY A 124 -22.65 -4.74 10.20
CA GLY A 124 -23.73 -4.09 9.44
C GLY A 124 -23.38 -3.71 8.00
N THR A 125 -22.28 -4.24 7.46
CA THR A 125 -21.84 -4.06 6.06
C THR A 125 -21.53 -5.38 5.36
N GLU A 126 -21.91 -6.51 5.98
CA GLU A 126 -21.57 -7.85 5.50
C GLU A 126 -22.17 -8.15 4.12
N ASP A 127 -23.28 -7.50 3.79
CA ASP A 127 -23.99 -7.55 2.50
C ASP A 127 -23.24 -6.85 1.37
N LEU A 128 -22.33 -5.93 1.70
CA LEU A 128 -21.48 -5.22 0.73
C LEU A 128 -20.23 -6.02 0.36
N ARG A 129 -20.11 -7.27 0.82
CA ARG A 129 -18.98 -8.14 0.46
C ARG A 129 -19.19 -8.82 -0.90
N PRO A 130 -18.11 -8.98 -1.69
CA PRO A 130 -16.74 -8.56 -1.41
C PRO A 130 -16.57 -7.04 -1.54
N TYR A 131 -15.95 -6.41 -0.53
CA TYR A 131 -15.69 -4.96 -0.55
C TYR A 131 -14.79 -4.50 -1.70
N ILE A 132 -14.08 -5.44 -2.32
CA ILE A 132 -13.22 -5.21 -3.50
C ILE A 132 -13.75 -6.09 -4.62
N THR A 133 -14.36 -5.47 -5.63
CA THR A 133 -14.91 -6.21 -6.77
C THR A 133 -13.80 -6.73 -7.69
N VAL A 134 -14.13 -7.69 -8.56
CA VAL A 134 -13.18 -8.20 -9.57
C VAL A 134 -12.71 -7.07 -10.51
N GLN A 135 -13.58 -6.10 -10.80
CA GLN A 135 -13.24 -4.96 -11.63
C GLN A 135 -12.26 -4.03 -10.92
N ASP A 136 -12.49 -3.76 -9.63
CA ASP A 136 -11.57 -2.96 -8.81
C ASP A 136 -10.19 -3.62 -8.73
N LYS A 137 -10.13 -4.96 -8.62
CA LYS A 137 -8.87 -5.69 -8.66
C LYS A 137 -8.13 -5.47 -9.98
N LYS A 138 -8.81 -5.62 -11.12
CA LYS A 138 -8.20 -5.38 -12.44
C LYS A 138 -7.69 -3.95 -12.59
N GLN A 139 -8.49 -2.98 -12.17
CA GLN A 139 -8.09 -1.57 -12.23
C GLN A 139 -6.92 -1.28 -11.28
N LYS A 140 -6.96 -1.79 -10.05
CA LYS A 140 -5.82 -1.76 -9.11
C LYS A 140 -4.57 -2.34 -9.77
N TRP A 141 -4.68 -3.49 -10.46
CA TRP A 141 -3.56 -4.11 -11.16
C TRP A 141 -2.87 -3.18 -12.14
N VAL A 142 -3.64 -2.62 -13.07
CA VAL A 142 -3.11 -1.71 -14.10
C VAL A 142 -2.58 -0.42 -13.49
N MET A 143 -3.40 0.26 -12.68
CA MET A 143 -3.04 1.55 -12.08
C MET A 143 -1.85 1.43 -11.13
N GLY A 144 -1.78 0.37 -10.34
CA GLY A 144 -0.67 0.15 -9.42
C GLY A 144 0.63 -0.08 -10.17
N THR A 145 0.65 -0.90 -11.23
CA THR A 145 1.86 -1.13 -12.01
C THR A 145 2.35 0.15 -12.70
N VAL A 146 1.43 0.88 -13.35
CA VAL A 146 1.76 2.16 -14.01
C VAL A 146 2.21 3.21 -12.99
N GLY A 147 1.52 3.31 -11.85
CA GLY A 147 1.86 4.23 -10.77
C GLY A 147 3.23 3.94 -10.15
N MET A 148 3.52 2.67 -9.87
CA MET A 148 4.84 2.26 -9.36
C MET A 148 5.95 2.55 -10.37
N ALA A 149 5.72 2.31 -11.67
CA ALA A 149 6.68 2.66 -12.71
C ALA A 149 6.90 4.18 -12.77
N ALA A 150 5.84 4.98 -12.75
CA ALA A 150 5.94 6.44 -12.77
C ALA A 150 6.68 7.00 -11.55
N VAL A 151 6.35 6.52 -10.34
CA VAL A 151 7.02 6.94 -9.10
C VAL A 151 8.49 6.50 -9.10
N SER A 152 8.78 5.27 -9.52
CA SER A 152 10.17 4.77 -9.61
C SER A 152 10.99 5.59 -10.61
N ALA A 153 10.41 5.94 -11.76
CA ALA A 153 11.06 6.78 -12.77
C ALA A 153 11.31 8.20 -12.24
N LEU A 154 10.31 8.82 -11.61
CA LEU A 154 10.45 10.15 -11.02
C LEU A 154 11.55 10.18 -9.96
N LEU A 155 11.50 9.25 -9.00
CA LEU A 155 12.49 9.17 -7.93
C LEU A 155 13.89 8.85 -8.47
N ALA A 156 14.00 7.97 -9.46
CA ALA A 156 15.29 7.65 -10.08
C ALA A 156 15.87 8.85 -10.82
N GLY A 157 15.03 9.61 -11.54
CA GLY A 157 15.42 10.84 -12.21
C GLY A 157 15.95 11.89 -11.23
N VAL A 158 15.23 12.11 -10.12
CA VAL A 158 15.66 13.03 -9.06
C VAL A 158 16.98 12.57 -8.44
N MET A 159 17.09 11.30 -8.06
CA MET A 159 18.31 10.78 -7.42
C MET A 159 19.52 10.75 -8.35
N CYS A 160 19.31 10.63 -9.66
CA CYS A 160 20.38 10.75 -10.65
C CYS A 160 21.05 12.14 -10.64
N LEU A 161 20.38 13.18 -10.15
CA LEU A 161 21.00 14.51 -9.97
C LEU A 161 21.97 14.57 -8.79
N PHE A 162 21.87 13.62 -7.84
CA PHE A 162 22.64 13.62 -6.59
C PHE A 162 23.66 12.47 -6.52
N VAL A 163 23.35 11.34 -7.15
CA VAL A 163 24.11 10.08 -7.06
C VAL A 163 24.51 9.55 -8.45
N GLY A 164 24.18 10.29 -9.51
CA GLY A 164 24.49 9.95 -10.90
C GLY A 164 25.95 10.15 -11.29
#